data_AF-A0A158GH67-F1
#
_entry.id   AF-A0A158GH67-F1
#
_cell.length_a   1.000
_cell.length_b   1.000
_cell.length_c   1.000
_cell.angle_alpha   90.00
_cell.angle_beta   90.00
_cell.angle_gamma   90.00
#
_symmetry.space_group_name_H-M   'P 1'
#
loop_
_entity.id
_entity.type
_entity.pdbx_description
1 polymer ?
#
loop_
_entity_poly.entity_id
_entity_poly.type
_entity_poly.pdbx_seq_one_letter_code
_entity_poly.pdbx_strand_id
1 'polypeptide(L)'
;MPMSEIKEIDFRQQVIQNGQQLMWFLGAGASRSSGLPTATDLIWDLKLRYYCAQENQDVVAHDVSNRAVQARIQAYMDSKSFPPLWDPAEYSFYFELLFGGDYSSQQKYLNKALATEKISSTIGQRALAALMQMGLARIIFTTNFDEVVESTYASIAGKNLTTFHLEGSYAALEALNSERFPFLAKVHGDFRYQTVKNLAADLLSNDREIQKCFVAASVRFGMVVSGYSGRDRNVMAMFGEAIEQNNSFPHGLYWTVPRISHVEASVRQLMDYANSKGVKGGIVETGTFDEMLAKIWRLVSDKNPAVDAKVRSATAKQVRIPLPPAGSGYPILRTNALQIKRVPVSCGAIDYDGAVDLAQLKSVLFEKRPQCSVCYTDRILFWGNGKELVKIYEPDRVKSVSSFEIDDLVVAINTSTYFKSMVEETVANALIYEKPLVLRKQRKTWYAITDHKEASSDTLKPLREALSWKDRDGKMHNGVVNGQVAGLKDVYWAEAVSLRVEERNGQIWLLLKPDIWISPNKMREQATDFVYKKKIRRYNKQASEILSAWIKILLGSIGKGEAIVTAYKGTDHPAQFQIITRSAFSKRSGTND
;
A
#
# COMPACT_ATOMS: atom_id res chain seq x y z
N MET A 1 -4.78 12.94 32.76
CA MET A 1 -5.84 12.51 31.82
C MET A 1 -5.20 11.62 30.77
N PRO A 2 -5.81 10.50 30.34
CA PRO A 2 -5.19 9.64 29.36
C PRO A 2 -5.20 10.31 27.98
N MET A 3 -4.06 10.20 27.28
CA MET A 3 -3.77 10.49 25.88
C MET A 3 -4.95 10.98 25.02
N SER A 4 -4.81 12.19 24.49
CA SER A 4 -5.61 12.70 23.37
C SER A 4 -5.09 12.04 22.07
N GLU A 5 -5.53 10.81 21.78
CA GLU A 5 -5.33 10.21 20.47
C GLU A 5 -6.31 10.84 19.47
N ILE A 6 -5.79 11.35 18.37
CA ILE A 6 -6.61 12.01 17.35
C ILE A 6 -6.73 11.09 16.14
N LYS A 7 -7.97 10.91 15.66
CA LYS A 7 -8.21 10.12 14.45
C LYS A 7 -7.58 10.81 13.24
N GLU A 8 -6.99 10.02 12.35
CA GLU A 8 -6.35 10.51 11.12
C GLU A 8 -7.28 11.39 10.27
N ILE A 9 -8.58 11.10 10.25
CA ILE A 9 -9.55 11.89 9.48
C ILE A 9 -9.75 13.30 10.05
N ASP A 10 -9.83 13.43 11.37
CA ASP A 10 -10.04 14.71 12.06
C ASP A 10 -8.80 15.59 11.90
N PHE A 11 -7.61 15.01 12.05
CA PHE A 11 -6.34 15.67 11.78
C PHE A 11 -6.27 16.20 10.34
N ARG A 12 -6.61 15.38 9.33
CA ARG A 12 -6.56 15.81 7.94
C ARG A 12 -7.53 16.95 7.63
N GLN A 13 -8.73 16.94 8.23
CA GLN A 13 -9.68 18.04 8.10
C GLN A 13 -9.14 19.32 8.74
N GLN A 14 -8.53 19.22 9.93
CA GLN A 14 -7.87 20.36 10.59
C GLN A 14 -6.76 20.96 9.73
N VAL A 15 -5.92 20.13 9.10
CA VAL A 15 -4.84 20.62 8.22
C VAL A 15 -5.39 21.37 7.00
N ILE A 16 -6.51 20.93 6.43
CA ILE A 16 -7.12 21.61 5.26
C ILE A 16 -7.81 22.91 5.68
N GLN A 17 -8.56 22.90 6.78
CA GLN A 17 -9.31 24.06 7.26
C GLN A 17 -8.39 25.16 7.79
N ASN A 18 -7.36 24.79 8.55
CA ASN A 18 -6.49 25.72 9.27
C ASN A 18 -5.06 25.76 8.70
N GLY A 19 -4.81 25.25 7.49
CA GLY A 19 -3.46 25.12 6.93
C GLY A 19 -2.64 26.42 6.93
N GLN A 20 -3.27 27.57 6.66
CA GLN A 20 -2.61 28.87 6.70
C GLN A 20 -2.13 29.28 8.11
N GLN A 21 -2.70 28.67 9.14
CA GLN A 21 -2.46 28.89 10.57
C GLN A 21 -1.68 27.73 11.20
N LEU A 22 -1.16 26.81 10.39
CA LEU A 22 -0.31 25.71 10.81
C LEU A 22 1.11 25.88 10.29
N MET A 23 2.07 25.65 11.17
CA MET A 23 3.48 25.46 10.83
C MET A 23 3.87 23.99 10.90
N TRP A 24 4.99 23.64 10.29
CA TRP A 24 5.47 22.26 10.22
C TRP A 24 6.82 22.12 10.90
N PHE A 25 7.03 21.01 11.60
CA PHE A 25 8.33 20.61 12.11
C PHE A 25 8.72 19.26 11.50
N LEU A 26 9.80 19.24 10.72
CA LEU A 26 10.26 18.06 10.01
C LEU A 26 11.51 17.46 10.66
N GLY A 27 11.47 16.16 10.91
CA GLY A 27 12.63 15.39 11.33
C GLY A 27 13.18 14.49 10.22
N ALA A 28 14.24 13.74 10.54
CA ALA A 28 14.96 12.92 9.55
C ALA A 28 14.07 11.86 8.88
N GLY A 29 13.00 11.41 9.56
CA GLY A 29 12.02 10.48 9.00
C GLY A 29 11.23 11.03 7.81
N ALA A 30 11.15 12.36 7.63
CA ALA A 30 10.51 13.00 6.48
C ALA A 30 11.40 12.90 5.22
N SER A 31 12.73 12.87 5.37
CA SER A 31 13.69 12.76 4.28
C SER A 31 14.08 11.31 3.95
N ARG A 32 13.80 10.35 4.85
CA ARG A 32 14.12 8.93 4.65
C ARG A 32 13.49 8.34 3.40
N SER A 33 12.24 8.71 3.08
CA SER A 33 11.57 8.22 1.86
C SER A 33 12.22 8.76 0.57
N SER A 34 12.96 9.87 0.66
CA SER A 34 13.72 10.46 -0.46
C SER A 34 15.06 9.79 -0.73
N GLY A 35 15.36 8.68 -0.05
CA GLY A 35 16.61 7.92 -0.25
C GLY A 35 17.81 8.44 0.53
N LEU A 36 17.61 9.44 1.40
CA LEU A 36 18.67 9.95 2.27
C LEU A 36 18.75 9.17 3.59
N PRO A 37 19.96 8.85 4.08
CA PRO A 37 20.15 8.18 5.35
C PRO A 37 19.76 9.08 6.52
N THR A 38 19.04 8.54 7.51
CA THR A 38 18.79 9.21 8.79
C THR A 38 20.03 9.19 9.69
N ALA A 39 20.06 9.99 10.76
CA ALA A 39 21.13 9.91 11.76
C ALA A 39 21.34 8.50 12.31
N THR A 40 20.25 7.74 12.49
CA THR A 40 20.32 6.33 12.89
C THR A 40 20.93 5.45 11.80
N ASP A 41 20.60 5.68 10.52
CA ASP A 41 21.19 4.93 9.41
C ASP A 41 22.69 5.24 9.28
N LEU A 42 23.11 6.49 9.52
CA LEU A 42 24.52 6.88 9.59
C LEU A 42 25.24 6.19 10.75
N ILE A 43 24.65 6.17 11.95
CA ILE A 43 25.24 5.45 13.11
C ILE A 43 25.45 3.97 12.76
N TRP A 44 24.48 3.33 12.11
CA TRP A 44 24.59 1.94 11.70
C TRP A 44 25.66 1.71 10.61
N ASP A 45 25.80 2.62 9.65
CA ASP A 45 26.89 2.58 8.67
C ASP A 45 28.27 2.73 9.35
N LEU A 46 28.39 3.65 10.31
CA LEU A 46 29.62 3.83 11.10
C LEU A 46 29.94 2.58 11.93
N LYS A 47 28.97 2.04 12.67
CA LYS A 47 29.11 0.77 13.41
C LYS A 47 29.54 -0.37 12.49
N LEU A 48 28.91 -0.51 11.33
CA LEU A 48 29.24 -1.54 10.36
C LEU A 48 30.68 -1.40 9.86
N ARG A 49 31.10 -0.20 9.46
CA ARG A 49 32.47 0.06 8.99
C ARG A 49 33.50 -0.27 10.05
N TYR A 50 33.25 0.14 11.29
CA TYR A 50 34.15 -0.17 12.40
C TYR A 50 34.22 -1.69 12.66
N TYR A 51 33.07 -2.37 12.71
CA TYR A 51 33.00 -3.82 12.89
C TYR A 51 33.75 -4.57 11.78
N CYS A 52 33.47 -4.25 10.51
CA CYS A 52 34.10 -4.87 9.36
C CYS A 52 35.61 -4.62 9.31
N ALA A 53 36.07 -3.43 9.72
CA ALA A 53 37.50 -3.10 9.79
C ALA A 53 38.22 -3.91 10.88
N GLN A 54 37.59 -4.15 12.03
CA GLN A 54 38.18 -4.92 13.13
C GLN A 54 38.14 -6.44 12.89
N GLU A 55 37.04 -6.96 12.35
CA GLU A 55 36.85 -8.39 12.08
C GLU A 55 37.37 -8.82 10.69
N ASN A 56 37.96 -7.90 9.93
CA ASN A 56 38.47 -8.10 8.57
C ASN A 56 37.42 -8.72 7.62
N GLN A 57 36.23 -8.12 7.59
CA GLN A 57 35.09 -8.56 6.78
C GLN A 57 34.70 -7.53 5.72
N ASP A 58 34.08 -7.99 4.63
CA ASP A 58 33.57 -7.10 3.58
C ASP A 58 32.28 -6.39 4.05
N VAL A 59 32.29 -5.06 3.95
CA VAL A 59 31.14 -4.18 4.27
C VAL A 59 29.95 -4.49 3.37
N VAL A 60 30.16 -4.88 2.11
CA VAL A 60 29.10 -5.16 1.14
C VAL A 60 28.36 -6.47 1.43
N ALA A 61 29.00 -7.40 2.17
CA ALA A 61 28.39 -8.68 2.54
C ALA A 61 27.33 -8.57 3.63
N HIS A 62 27.14 -7.38 4.22
CA HIS A 62 26.32 -7.15 5.40
C HIS A 62 25.16 -6.21 5.13
N ASP A 63 23.94 -6.74 5.17
CA ASP A 63 22.72 -5.94 5.05
C ASP A 63 22.28 -5.40 6.42
N VAL A 64 22.52 -4.11 6.66
CA VAL A 64 22.16 -3.40 7.90
C VAL A 64 20.66 -3.20 8.06
N SER A 65 19.84 -3.52 7.05
CA SER A 65 18.38 -3.57 7.18
C SER A 65 17.90 -4.85 7.88
N ASN A 66 18.77 -5.87 8.01
CA ASN A 66 18.46 -7.12 8.69
C ASN A 66 18.67 -7.03 10.21
N ARG A 67 17.62 -7.30 10.99
CA ARG A 67 17.65 -7.27 12.47
C ARG A 67 18.67 -8.22 13.09
N ALA A 68 18.90 -9.39 12.49
CA ALA A 68 19.88 -10.35 13.01
C ALA A 68 21.31 -9.82 12.86
N VAL A 69 21.59 -9.10 11.76
CA VAL A 69 22.88 -8.44 11.51
C VAL A 69 23.07 -7.27 12.46
N GLN A 70 22.04 -6.44 12.66
CA GLN A 70 22.07 -5.34 13.64
C GLN A 70 22.34 -5.85 15.07
N ALA A 71 21.66 -6.92 15.49
CA ALA A 71 21.86 -7.50 16.83
C ALA A 71 23.29 -8.00 17.03
N ARG A 72 23.90 -8.62 16.00
CA ARG A 72 25.28 -9.09 16.05
C ARG A 72 26.28 -7.95 16.13
N ILE A 73 26.11 -6.91 15.30
CA ILE A 73 26.97 -5.72 15.33
C ILE A 73 26.84 -5.01 16.68
N GLN A 74 25.62 -4.87 17.22
CA GLN A 74 25.42 -4.24 18.52
C GLN A 74 26.08 -5.03 19.66
N ALA A 75 25.91 -6.36 19.68
CA ALA A 75 26.56 -7.20 20.69
C ALA A 75 28.10 -7.07 20.66
N TYR A 76 28.69 -6.87 19.48
CA TYR A 76 30.10 -6.55 19.36
C TYR A 76 30.44 -5.18 19.96
N MET A 77 29.67 -4.14 19.65
CA MET A 77 29.88 -2.80 20.23
C MET A 77 29.77 -2.81 21.75
N ASP A 78 28.76 -3.52 22.28
CA ASP A 78 28.55 -3.68 23.72
C ASP A 78 29.76 -4.38 24.38
N SER A 79 30.36 -5.38 23.72
CA SER A 79 31.56 -6.08 24.21
C SER A 79 32.79 -5.17 24.34
N LYS A 80 32.82 -4.05 23.61
CA LYS A 80 33.89 -3.04 23.64
C LYS A 80 33.62 -1.90 24.62
N SER A 81 32.55 -1.98 25.42
CA SER A 81 32.10 -0.91 26.33
C SER A 81 31.79 0.41 25.62
N PHE A 82 31.34 0.34 24.37
CA PHE A 82 30.86 1.52 23.62
C PHE A 82 29.47 1.96 24.10
N PRO A 83 29.00 3.17 23.71
CA PRO A 83 27.70 3.65 24.14
C PRO A 83 26.58 2.64 23.81
N PRO A 84 25.64 2.42 24.74
CA PRO A 84 24.56 1.46 24.54
C PRO A 84 23.65 1.90 23.39
N LEU A 85 22.94 0.94 22.81
CA LEU A 85 21.97 1.22 21.74
C LEU A 85 20.97 2.29 22.18
N TRP A 86 20.84 3.34 21.37
CA TRP A 86 20.00 4.52 21.58
C TRP A 86 20.56 5.57 22.55
N ASP A 87 21.83 5.47 22.96
CA ASP A 87 22.47 6.53 23.72
C ASP A 87 22.59 7.83 22.89
N PRO A 88 22.24 9.00 23.44
CA PRO A 88 22.37 10.28 22.74
C PRO A 88 23.80 10.58 22.24
N ALA A 89 24.83 10.03 22.89
CA ALA A 89 26.22 10.21 22.51
C ALA A 89 26.67 9.28 21.37
N GLU A 90 25.86 8.29 20.95
CA GLU A 90 26.26 7.32 19.91
C GLU A 90 26.76 8.01 18.64
N TYR A 91 26.00 9.00 18.14
CA TYR A 91 26.36 9.70 16.91
C TYR A 91 27.76 10.33 17.02
N SER A 92 27.97 11.20 18.00
CA SER A 92 29.23 11.90 18.19
C SER A 92 30.38 10.94 18.49
N PHE A 93 30.14 9.89 19.29
CA PHE A 93 31.14 8.90 19.63
C PHE A 93 31.63 8.12 18.41
N TYR A 94 30.72 7.54 17.62
CA TYR A 94 31.12 6.74 16.45
C TYR A 94 31.72 7.60 15.33
N PHE A 95 31.29 8.85 15.22
CA PHE A 95 31.87 9.81 14.28
C PHE A 95 33.31 10.17 14.68
N GLU A 96 33.56 10.46 15.97
CA GLU A 96 34.90 10.70 16.51
C GLU A 96 35.79 9.45 16.43
N LEU A 97 35.23 8.26 16.68
CA LEU A 97 35.95 6.98 16.62
C LEU A 97 36.51 6.67 15.22
N LEU A 98 35.77 6.99 14.16
CA LEU A 98 36.15 6.67 12.78
C LEU A 98 36.96 7.76 12.09
N PHE A 99 36.69 9.03 12.41
CA PHE A 99 37.31 10.16 11.70
C PHE A 99 38.23 11.00 12.59
N GLY A 100 38.24 10.80 13.91
CA GLY A 100 39.01 11.62 14.85
C GLY A 100 38.69 13.10 14.71
N GLY A 101 39.73 13.94 14.68
CA GLY A 101 39.64 15.38 14.43
C GLY A 101 39.80 15.81 12.97
N ASP A 102 39.78 14.88 12.00
CA ASP A 102 39.92 15.22 10.57
C ASP A 102 38.60 15.72 9.97
N TYR A 103 38.38 17.02 10.11
CA TYR A 103 37.20 17.71 9.60
C TYR A 103 36.99 17.58 8.09
N SER A 104 38.06 17.45 7.29
CA SER A 104 37.95 17.32 5.82
C SER A 104 37.33 15.98 5.44
N SER A 105 37.75 14.90 6.10
CA SER A 105 37.23 13.55 5.89
C SER A 105 35.78 13.41 6.36
N GLN A 106 35.43 14.03 7.48
CA GLN A 106 34.05 14.11 7.98
C GLN A 106 33.12 14.79 6.98
N GLN A 107 33.53 15.96 6.47
CA GLN A 107 32.74 16.73 5.51
C GLN A 107 32.57 15.97 4.18
N LYS A 108 33.62 15.30 3.69
CA LYS A 108 33.53 14.43 2.50
C LYS A 108 32.56 13.27 2.69
N TYR A 109 32.56 12.63 3.87
CA TYR A 109 31.63 11.55 4.19
C TYR A 109 30.18 12.05 4.16
N LEU A 110 29.88 13.15 4.87
CA LEU A 110 28.54 13.73 4.93
C LEU A 110 28.07 14.23 3.56
N ASN A 111 28.91 14.94 2.81
CA ASN A 111 28.57 15.41 1.46
C ASN A 111 28.28 14.23 0.51
N LYS A 112 29.00 13.11 0.62
CA LYS A 112 28.74 11.91 -0.19
C LYS A 112 27.47 11.17 0.26
N ALA A 113 27.20 11.13 1.55
CA ALA A 113 26.02 10.48 2.12
C ALA A 113 24.73 11.27 1.82
N LEU A 114 24.82 12.60 1.84
CA LEU A 114 23.70 13.53 1.67
C LEU A 114 23.67 14.22 0.29
N ALA A 115 24.39 13.69 -0.70
CA ALA A 115 24.50 14.29 -2.03
C ALA A 115 23.12 14.49 -2.69
N THR A 116 22.90 15.70 -3.22
CA THR A 116 21.62 16.12 -3.87
C THR A 116 21.23 15.21 -5.03
N GLU A 117 22.19 14.60 -5.72
CA GLU A 117 21.97 13.63 -6.81
C GLU A 117 21.25 12.34 -6.38
N LYS A 118 21.26 12.01 -5.08
CA LYS A 118 20.56 10.86 -4.51
C LYS A 118 19.12 11.17 -4.07
N ILE A 119 18.73 12.45 -4.10
CA ILE A 119 17.41 12.86 -3.63
C ILE A 119 16.36 12.45 -4.67
N SER A 120 15.58 11.43 -4.34
CA SER A 120 14.33 11.18 -5.07
C SER A 120 13.25 12.08 -4.48
N SER A 121 12.73 13.01 -5.28
CA SER A 121 11.57 13.81 -4.87
C SER A 121 10.36 12.88 -4.76
N THR A 122 9.96 12.54 -3.53
CA THR A 122 8.84 11.62 -3.28
C THR A 122 7.51 12.33 -3.48
N ILE A 123 6.42 11.55 -3.54
CA ILE A 123 5.07 12.15 -3.60
C ILE A 123 4.78 13.02 -2.37
N GLY A 124 5.30 12.65 -1.19
CA GLY A 124 5.16 13.44 0.03
C GLY A 124 5.84 14.79 -0.09
N GLN A 125 7.12 14.81 -0.46
CA GLN A 125 7.88 16.06 -0.61
C GLN A 125 7.27 16.98 -1.66
N ARG A 126 6.81 16.43 -2.80
CA ARG A 126 6.13 17.23 -3.83
C ARG A 126 4.81 17.81 -3.33
N ALA A 127 4.03 17.01 -2.58
CA ALA A 127 2.78 17.48 -1.99
C ALA A 127 3.04 18.58 -0.95
N LEU A 128 4.07 18.46 -0.10
CA LEU A 128 4.45 19.51 0.85
C LEU A 128 4.83 20.81 0.12
N ALA A 129 5.69 20.73 -0.89
CA ALA A 129 6.08 21.87 -1.70
C ALA A 129 4.88 22.56 -2.37
N ALA A 130 3.90 21.78 -2.85
CA ALA A 130 2.66 22.33 -3.37
C ALA A 130 1.81 23.01 -2.29
N LEU A 131 1.70 22.44 -1.09
CA LEU A 131 1.02 23.08 0.04
C LEU A 131 1.70 24.40 0.44
N MET A 132 3.03 24.46 0.41
CA MET A 132 3.79 25.70 0.66
C MET A 132 3.48 26.75 -0.41
N GLN A 133 3.46 26.37 -1.69
CA GLN A 133 3.12 27.27 -2.78
C GLN A 133 1.70 27.83 -2.65
N MET A 134 0.77 27.03 -2.12
CA MET A 134 -0.62 27.43 -1.85
C MET A 134 -0.79 28.22 -0.54
N GLY A 135 0.29 28.41 0.23
CA GLY A 135 0.24 29.09 1.53
C GLY A 135 -0.45 28.29 2.64
N LEU A 136 -0.63 26.98 2.45
CA LEU A 136 -1.17 26.02 3.43
C LEU A 136 -0.08 25.39 4.31
N ALA A 137 1.19 25.66 4.02
CA ALA A 137 2.34 25.34 4.86
C ALA A 137 3.32 26.51 4.78
N ARG A 138 3.07 27.57 5.57
CA ARG A 138 3.78 28.84 5.46
C ARG A 138 5.17 28.83 6.12
N ILE A 139 5.30 28.06 7.19
CA ILE A 139 6.50 28.02 8.01
C ILE A 139 6.90 26.57 8.20
N ILE A 140 8.15 26.25 7.90
CA ILE A 140 8.73 24.94 8.15
C ILE A 140 9.97 25.09 9.01
N PHE A 141 9.99 24.41 10.14
CA PHE A 141 11.18 24.15 10.93
C PHE A 141 11.69 22.75 10.65
N THR A 142 13.00 22.57 10.62
CA THR A 142 13.59 21.25 10.43
C THR A 142 14.87 21.07 11.24
N THR A 143 15.10 19.84 11.70
CA THR A 143 16.40 19.41 12.24
C THR A 143 17.30 18.82 11.15
N ASN A 144 16.79 18.67 9.92
CA ASN A 144 17.53 18.04 8.84
C ASN A 144 18.46 19.04 8.16
N PHE A 145 19.64 18.55 7.80
CA PHE A 145 20.65 19.33 7.07
C PHE A 145 20.46 19.28 5.56
N ASP A 146 19.72 18.29 5.06
CA ASP A 146 19.49 18.09 3.63
C ASP A 146 18.75 19.26 2.98
N GLU A 147 18.85 19.32 1.64
CA GLU A 147 18.22 20.34 0.79
C GLU A 147 16.95 19.79 0.11
N VAL A 148 16.32 18.74 0.68
CA VAL A 148 15.19 18.04 0.03
C VAL A 148 13.98 18.96 -0.13
N VAL A 149 13.68 19.75 0.90
CA VAL A 149 12.53 20.68 0.91
C VAL A 149 12.77 21.81 -0.09
N GLU A 150 13.98 22.39 -0.07
CA GLU A 150 14.40 23.49 -0.94
C GLU A 150 14.38 23.09 -2.42
N SER A 151 15.04 21.96 -2.75
CA SER A 151 15.12 21.45 -4.13
C SER A 151 13.74 21.05 -4.67
N THR A 152 12.91 20.41 -3.85
CA THR A 152 11.56 20.03 -4.24
C THR A 152 10.67 21.26 -4.42
N TYR A 153 10.76 22.25 -3.53
CA TYR A 153 10.03 23.50 -3.67
C TYR A 153 10.44 24.26 -4.94
N ALA A 154 11.73 24.37 -5.23
CA ALA A 154 12.22 25.00 -6.44
C ALA A 154 11.68 24.31 -7.71
N SER A 155 11.64 22.98 -7.72
CA SER A 155 11.08 22.20 -8.84
C SER A 155 9.57 22.41 -9.04
N ILE A 156 8.80 22.46 -7.94
CA ILE A 156 7.35 22.59 -7.98
C ILE A 156 6.93 24.05 -8.27
N ALA A 157 7.41 24.98 -7.46
CA ALA A 157 7.01 26.39 -7.49
C ALA A 157 7.75 27.23 -8.54
N GLY A 158 8.87 26.73 -9.08
CA GLY A 158 9.68 27.46 -10.08
C GLY A 158 10.44 28.66 -9.51
N LYS A 159 10.57 28.76 -8.19
CA LYS A 159 11.32 29.80 -7.48
C LYS A 159 12.01 29.22 -6.25
N ASN A 160 13.11 29.84 -5.83
CA ASN A 160 13.84 29.40 -4.65
C ASN A 160 13.02 29.64 -3.38
N LEU A 161 13.17 28.72 -2.43
CA LEU A 161 12.61 28.85 -1.08
C LEU A 161 13.50 29.80 -0.27
N THR A 162 12.90 30.70 0.50
CA THR A 162 13.65 31.47 1.49
C THR A 162 14.04 30.55 2.64
N THR A 163 15.33 30.27 2.77
CA THR A 163 15.88 29.38 3.81
C THR A 163 16.76 30.16 4.75
N PHE A 164 16.51 30.02 6.05
CA PHE A 164 17.31 30.59 7.12
C PHE A 164 18.15 29.50 7.79
N HIS A 165 19.45 29.74 7.82
CA HIS A 165 20.45 28.92 8.52
C HIS A 165 20.96 29.68 9.75
N LEU A 166 21.87 29.03 10.51
CA LEU A 166 22.57 29.64 11.65
C LEU A 166 23.24 30.97 11.27
N GLU A 167 23.86 31.04 10.09
CA GLU A 167 24.37 32.28 9.48
C GLU A 167 23.20 33.07 8.87
N GLY A 168 22.54 33.91 9.67
CA GLY A 168 21.37 34.71 9.25
C GLY A 168 20.11 34.53 10.09
N SER A 169 20.23 33.96 11.28
CA SER A 169 19.14 33.66 12.22
C SER A 169 18.24 34.87 12.57
N TYR A 170 18.80 36.09 12.66
CA TYR A 170 18.05 37.32 12.90
C TYR A 170 16.98 37.60 11.82
N ALA A 171 17.24 37.21 10.57
CA ALA A 171 16.32 37.42 9.46
C ALA A 171 15.10 36.49 9.51
N ALA A 172 15.16 35.37 10.23
CA ALA A 172 14.03 34.45 10.38
C ALA A 172 12.91 35.09 11.21
N LEU A 173 13.26 35.75 12.32
CA LEU A 173 12.30 36.47 13.15
C LEU A 173 11.71 37.69 12.42
N GLU A 174 12.55 38.42 11.67
CA GLU A 174 12.08 39.53 10.82
C GLU A 174 11.10 39.03 9.74
N ALA A 175 11.41 37.91 9.07
CA ALA A 175 10.55 37.30 8.06
C ALA A 175 9.21 36.86 8.65
N LEU A 176 9.22 36.28 9.85
CA LEU A 176 8.02 35.93 10.60
C LEU A 176 7.16 37.16 10.92
N ASN A 177 7.78 38.25 11.39
CA ASN A 177 7.09 39.49 11.76
C ASN A 177 6.58 40.27 10.55
N SER A 178 7.32 40.21 9.43
CA SER A 178 6.98 40.88 8.17
C SER A 178 6.10 40.02 7.24
N GLU A 179 5.66 38.84 7.70
CA GLU A 179 4.84 37.89 6.96
C GLU A 179 5.42 37.47 5.58
N ARG A 180 6.75 37.36 5.49
CA ARG A 180 7.46 36.90 4.27
C ARG A 180 7.41 35.37 4.18
N PHE A 181 6.31 34.83 3.66
CA PHE A 181 6.07 33.39 3.52
C PHE A 181 6.15 32.89 2.05
N PRO A 182 6.42 31.59 1.81
CA PRO A 182 6.82 30.58 2.78
C PRO A 182 8.33 30.62 3.06
N PHE A 183 8.74 30.21 4.26
CA PHE A 183 10.16 30.06 4.61
C PHE A 183 10.47 28.75 5.34
N LEU A 184 11.73 28.33 5.27
CA LEU A 184 12.31 27.19 5.98
C LEU A 184 13.36 27.68 6.97
N ALA A 185 13.29 27.24 8.22
CA ALA A 185 14.30 27.52 9.24
C ALA A 185 14.91 26.22 9.77
N LYS A 186 16.24 26.11 9.74
CA LYS A 186 16.96 24.91 10.20
C LYS A 186 17.47 25.10 11.64
N VAL A 187 16.92 24.34 12.58
CA VAL A 187 17.11 24.52 14.05
C VAL A 187 18.53 24.15 14.53
N HIS A 188 19.28 23.35 13.76
CA HIS A 188 20.66 22.96 14.08
C HIS A 188 21.73 23.47 13.11
N GLY A 189 21.42 24.51 12.33
CA GLY A 189 22.34 25.04 11.31
C GLY A 189 22.79 23.98 10.30
N ASP A 190 23.85 24.25 9.55
CA ASP A 190 24.44 23.32 8.59
C ASP A 190 25.65 22.66 9.27
N PHE A 191 25.54 21.40 9.70
CA PHE A 191 26.64 20.64 10.30
C PHE A 191 27.81 20.33 9.33
N ARG A 192 27.80 20.89 8.12
CA ARG A 192 29.01 20.97 7.29
C ARG A 192 30.20 21.59 8.03
N TYR A 193 29.98 22.27 9.17
CA TYR A 193 31.03 22.76 10.04
C TYR A 193 30.71 22.55 11.54
N GLN A 194 31.55 21.75 12.20
CA GLN A 194 31.82 21.72 13.66
C GLN A 194 30.99 20.80 14.56
N THR A 195 31.70 19.86 15.17
CA THR A 195 31.27 19.02 16.30
C THR A 195 30.99 19.88 17.53
N VAL A 196 29.92 19.54 18.25
CA VAL A 196 29.32 20.16 19.47
C VAL A 196 30.27 20.31 20.68
N LYS A 197 31.59 20.24 20.52
CA LYS A 197 32.55 20.37 21.63
C LYS A 197 33.39 21.64 21.63
N ASN A 198 33.34 22.48 20.59
CA ASN A 198 34.00 23.78 20.58
C ASN A 198 33.09 24.85 19.96
N LEU A 199 32.11 25.38 20.70
CA LEU A 199 31.40 26.57 20.25
C LEU A 199 32.19 27.83 20.63
N ALA A 200 32.64 28.58 19.62
CA ALA A 200 32.79 30.01 19.74
C ALA A 200 31.43 30.62 20.14
N ALA A 201 31.43 31.66 20.98
CA ALA A 201 30.23 32.28 21.55
C ALA A 201 29.18 32.70 20.50
N ASP A 202 29.60 32.94 19.26
CA ASP A 202 28.75 33.40 18.16
C ASP A 202 27.76 32.33 17.67
N LEU A 203 28.13 31.06 17.64
CA LEU A 203 27.23 29.97 17.24
C LEU A 203 26.12 29.73 18.29
N LEU A 204 26.46 29.84 19.59
CA LEU A 204 25.50 29.77 20.70
C LEU A 204 24.48 30.92 20.62
N SER A 205 24.93 32.09 20.16
CA SER A 205 24.07 33.26 20.00
C SER A 205 23.09 33.09 18.84
N ASN A 206 23.52 32.47 17.74
CA ASN A 206 22.70 32.27 16.54
C ASN A 206 21.64 31.16 16.72
N ASP A 207 21.96 30.09 17.45
CA ASP A 207 20.98 29.03 17.81
C ASP A 207 19.81 29.63 18.61
N ARG A 208 20.11 30.57 19.53
CA ARG A 208 19.09 31.25 20.34
C ARG A 208 18.12 32.08 19.49
N GLU A 209 18.55 32.66 18.38
CA GLU A 209 17.67 33.48 17.53
C GLU A 209 16.67 32.63 16.72
N ILE A 210 17.08 31.45 16.24
CA ILE A 210 16.15 30.51 15.59
C ILE A 210 15.17 29.95 16.62
N GLN A 211 15.63 29.65 17.84
CA GLN A 211 14.77 29.26 18.95
C GLN A 211 13.77 30.37 19.31
N LYS A 212 14.19 31.63 19.37
CA LYS A 212 13.29 32.78 19.57
C LYS A 212 12.24 32.87 18.46
N CYS A 213 12.63 32.67 17.20
CA CYS A 213 11.70 32.63 16.08
C CYS A 213 10.68 31.48 16.23
N PHE A 214 11.13 30.29 16.63
CA PHE A 214 10.27 29.15 16.91
C PHE A 214 9.25 29.44 18.02
N VAL A 215 9.71 29.99 19.15
CA VAL A 215 8.87 30.37 20.29
C VAL A 215 7.90 31.50 19.93
N ALA A 216 8.32 32.48 19.14
CA ALA A 216 7.44 33.54 18.64
C ALA A 216 6.37 33.00 17.68
N ALA A 217 6.71 32.03 16.84
CA ALA A 217 5.78 31.38 15.93
C ALA A 217 4.77 30.51 16.69
N SER A 218 5.16 29.85 17.79
CA SER A 218 4.26 28.97 18.55
C SER A 218 3.04 29.69 19.12
N VAL A 219 3.14 30.98 19.44
CA VAL A 219 2.01 31.77 19.95
C VAL A 219 1.01 32.15 18.85
N ARG A 220 1.43 32.12 17.58
CA ARG A 220 0.61 32.53 16.41
C ARG A 220 0.04 31.34 15.63
N PHE A 221 0.72 30.21 15.63
CA PHE A 221 0.42 29.07 14.75
C PHE A 221 0.25 27.78 15.55
N GLY A 222 -0.67 26.91 15.12
CA GLY A 222 -0.61 25.50 15.49
C GLY A 222 0.54 24.81 14.76
N MET A 223 0.89 23.59 15.14
CA MET A 223 2.05 22.90 14.57
C MET A 223 1.80 21.43 14.29
N VAL A 224 2.29 20.98 13.13
CA VAL A 224 2.36 19.57 12.75
C VAL A 224 3.81 19.10 12.80
N VAL A 225 4.10 18.16 13.71
CA VAL A 225 5.41 17.52 13.82
C VAL A 225 5.38 16.20 13.08
N SER A 226 6.28 16.02 12.12
CA SER A 226 6.33 14.81 11.28
C SER A 226 7.75 14.33 11.03
N GLY A 227 7.96 13.02 11.13
CA GLY A 227 9.26 12.40 10.88
C GLY A 227 10.31 12.68 11.96
N TYR A 228 9.93 13.26 13.09
CA TYR A 228 10.81 13.53 14.23
C TYR A 228 10.53 12.54 15.37
N SER A 229 11.60 11.95 15.92
CA SER A 229 11.51 10.90 16.95
C SER A 229 11.35 11.43 18.37
N GLY A 230 11.68 12.70 18.63
CA GLY A 230 11.64 13.28 19.97
C GLY A 230 12.83 12.91 20.88
N ARG A 231 13.94 12.43 20.31
CA ARG A 231 15.11 11.98 21.08
C ARG A 231 16.11 13.07 21.42
N ASP A 232 16.11 14.17 20.67
CA ASP A 232 17.04 15.27 20.93
C ASP A 232 16.54 16.13 22.10
N ARG A 233 17.33 16.16 23.19
CA ARG A 233 16.94 16.88 24.41
C ARG A 233 16.84 18.38 24.21
N ASN A 234 17.68 18.98 23.36
CA ASN A 234 17.68 20.42 23.12
C ASN A 234 16.43 20.84 22.35
N VAL A 235 16.04 20.07 21.34
CA VAL A 235 14.80 20.30 20.58
C VAL A 235 13.58 20.08 21.46
N MET A 236 13.58 19.03 22.31
CA MET A 236 12.47 18.80 23.24
C MET A 236 12.37 19.89 24.31
N ALA A 237 13.49 20.44 24.78
CA ALA A 237 13.50 21.61 25.67
C ALA A 237 12.92 22.86 24.99
N MET A 238 13.28 23.10 23.72
CA MET A 238 12.70 24.18 22.91
C MET A 238 11.18 24.06 22.76
N PHE A 239 10.65 22.84 22.56
CA PHE A 239 9.19 22.62 22.59
C PHE A 239 8.60 22.93 23.97
N GLY A 240 9.29 22.54 25.05
CA GLY A 240 8.88 22.87 26.41
C GLY A 240 8.76 24.37 26.63
N GLU A 241 9.78 25.16 26.25
CA GLU A 241 9.77 26.62 26.34
C GLU A 241 8.65 27.26 25.50
N ALA A 242 8.36 26.69 24.33
CA ALA A 242 7.26 27.15 23.48
C ALA A 242 5.88 26.87 24.09
N ILE A 243 5.72 25.76 24.82
CA ILE A 243 4.47 25.41 25.52
C ILE A 243 4.22 26.34 26.71
N GLU A 244 5.28 26.80 27.38
CA GLU A 244 5.18 27.74 28.51
C GLU A 244 4.68 29.14 28.11
N GLN A 245 4.70 29.47 26.83
CA GLN A 245 4.17 30.75 26.36
C GLN A 245 2.65 30.81 26.57
N ASN A 246 2.16 32.01 26.88
CA ASN A 246 0.74 32.28 26.92
C ASN A 246 0.13 32.05 25.53
N ASN A 247 -0.97 31.28 25.47
CA ASN A 247 -1.66 30.95 24.23
C ASN A 247 -0.76 30.20 23.21
N SER A 248 0.05 29.26 23.69
CA SER A 248 0.88 28.41 22.84
C SER A 248 0.04 27.48 21.95
N PHE A 249 0.44 27.37 20.68
CA PHE A 249 -0.18 26.57 19.62
C PHE A 249 -1.72 26.72 19.52
N PRO A 250 -2.24 27.92 19.18
CA PRO A 250 -3.69 28.19 19.21
C PRO A 250 -4.52 27.29 18.26
N HIS A 251 -3.91 26.78 17.19
CA HIS A 251 -4.55 25.84 16.24
C HIS A 251 -4.20 24.37 16.48
N GLY A 252 -3.50 24.13 17.59
CA GLY A 252 -3.19 22.82 18.14
C GLY A 252 -1.82 22.28 17.77
N LEU A 253 -1.36 21.31 18.57
CA LEU A 253 -0.08 20.63 18.44
C LEU A 253 -0.29 19.15 18.05
N TYR A 254 0.04 18.79 16.81
CA TYR A 254 -0.19 17.46 16.27
C TYR A 254 1.15 16.75 16.04
N TRP A 255 1.33 15.57 16.63
CA TRP A 255 2.52 14.75 16.42
C TRP A 255 2.18 13.52 15.61
N THR A 256 2.69 13.44 14.39
CA THR A 256 2.35 12.35 13.47
C THR A 256 3.36 11.23 13.56
N VAL A 257 2.85 9.99 13.60
CA VAL A 257 3.67 8.78 13.67
C VAL A 257 3.14 7.70 12.74
N PRO A 258 4.02 6.82 12.22
CA PRO A 258 3.57 5.66 11.45
C PRO A 258 2.77 4.66 12.28
N ARG A 259 3.09 4.50 13.57
CA ARG A 259 2.40 3.64 14.53
C ARG A 259 2.50 4.22 15.93
N ILE A 260 1.38 4.35 16.63
CA ILE A 260 1.34 4.87 18.02
C ILE A 260 2.13 3.99 18.99
N SER A 261 2.24 2.68 18.72
CA SER A 261 2.97 1.73 19.55
C SER A 261 4.48 2.02 19.67
N HIS A 262 5.06 2.82 18.76
CA HIS A 262 6.49 3.12 18.73
C HIS A 262 6.83 4.56 19.13
N VAL A 263 5.89 5.31 19.71
CA VAL A 263 6.12 6.68 20.16
C VAL A 263 7.04 6.68 21.39
N GLU A 264 8.10 7.49 21.34
CA GLU A 264 9.06 7.68 22.43
C GLU A 264 8.44 8.29 23.68
N ALA A 265 8.99 7.95 24.85
CA ALA A 265 8.49 8.42 26.13
C ALA A 265 8.55 9.95 26.27
N SER A 266 9.60 10.58 25.74
CA SER A 266 9.77 12.05 25.73
C SER A 266 8.64 12.76 25.00
N VAL A 267 8.18 12.21 23.87
CA VAL A 267 7.05 12.76 23.10
C VAL A 267 5.75 12.63 23.88
N ARG A 268 5.53 11.49 24.54
CA ARG A 268 4.35 11.29 25.39
C ARG A 268 4.32 12.30 26.54
N GLN A 269 5.45 12.47 27.23
CA GLN A 269 5.59 13.45 28.30
C GLN A 269 5.35 14.89 27.82
N LEU A 270 5.90 15.26 26.66
CA LEU A 270 5.68 16.58 26.06
C LEU A 270 4.19 16.83 25.74
N MET A 271 3.51 15.84 25.18
CA MET A 271 2.08 15.94 24.85
C MET A 271 1.21 16.02 26.10
N ASP A 272 1.51 15.23 27.12
CA ASP A 272 0.83 15.30 28.41
C ASP A 272 1.05 16.69 29.05
N TYR A 273 2.26 17.24 28.94
CA TYR A 273 2.58 18.57 29.40
C TYR A 273 1.79 19.65 28.66
N ALA A 274 1.77 19.61 27.33
CA ALA A 274 1.00 20.52 26.49
C ALA A 274 -0.50 20.51 26.85
N ASN A 275 -1.08 19.32 27.01
CA ASN A 275 -2.47 19.15 27.42
C ASN A 275 -2.74 19.75 28.81
N SER A 276 -1.81 19.60 29.77
CA SER A 276 -1.94 20.18 31.11
C SER A 276 -1.97 21.71 31.11
N LYS A 277 -1.36 22.33 30.08
CA LYS A 277 -1.35 23.79 29.84
C LYS A 277 -2.51 24.27 28.97
N GLY A 278 -3.42 23.37 28.57
CA GLY A 278 -4.60 23.70 27.77
C GLY A 278 -4.35 23.77 26.26
N VAL A 279 -3.18 23.34 25.78
CA VAL A 279 -2.90 23.24 24.34
C VAL A 279 -3.72 22.09 23.77
N LYS A 280 -4.52 22.38 22.74
CA LYS A 280 -5.29 21.35 22.02
C LYS A 280 -4.34 20.56 21.12
N GLY A 281 -4.53 19.25 20.98
CA GLY A 281 -3.67 18.45 20.11
C GLY A 281 -3.43 17.06 20.64
N GLY A 282 -2.52 16.34 19.99
CA GLY A 282 -2.30 14.94 20.30
C GLY A 282 -1.46 14.19 19.27
N ILE A 283 -1.32 12.89 19.53
CA ILE A 283 -0.58 11.98 18.66
C ILE A 283 -1.54 11.45 17.60
N VAL A 284 -1.10 11.44 16.34
CA VAL A 284 -1.89 10.99 15.19
C VAL A 284 -1.16 9.84 14.49
N GLU A 285 -1.84 8.69 14.32
CA GLU A 285 -1.34 7.63 13.45
C GLU A 285 -1.67 7.95 11.99
N THR A 286 -0.66 8.28 11.18
CA THR A 286 -0.85 8.73 9.78
C THR A 286 -0.19 7.81 8.76
N GLY A 287 0.47 6.74 9.20
CA GLY A 287 1.37 5.97 8.35
C GLY A 287 2.66 6.74 8.03
N THR A 288 3.24 6.48 6.87
CA THR A 288 4.45 7.16 6.43
C THR A 288 4.20 8.64 6.08
N PHE A 289 5.26 9.46 6.07
CA PHE A 289 5.20 10.86 5.65
C PHE A 289 4.56 11.03 4.26
N ASP A 290 4.96 10.19 3.31
CA ASP A 290 4.44 10.21 1.95
C ASP A 290 2.95 9.85 1.88
N GLU A 291 2.51 8.85 2.64
CA GLU A 291 1.09 8.46 2.71
C GLU A 291 0.23 9.58 3.32
N MET A 292 0.70 10.18 4.41
CA MET A 292 0.02 11.29 5.08
C MET A 292 -0.18 12.47 4.12
N LEU A 293 0.89 12.94 3.50
CA LEU A 293 0.83 14.10 2.60
C LEU A 293 0.09 13.80 1.30
N ALA A 294 0.20 12.58 0.76
CA ALA A 294 -0.62 12.17 -0.38
C ALA A 294 -2.12 12.17 -0.05
N LYS A 295 -2.50 11.74 1.16
CA LYS A 295 -3.89 11.80 1.64
C LYS A 295 -4.36 13.24 1.88
N ILE A 296 -3.53 14.12 2.45
CA ILE A 296 -3.84 15.55 2.62
C ILE A 296 -4.02 16.22 1.25
N TRP A 297 -3.07 16.01 0.32
CA TRP A 297 -3.13 16.58 -1.03
C TRP A 297 -4.38 16.18 -1.80
N ARG A 298 -4.92 14.97 -1.57
CA ARG A 298 -6.19 14.54 -2.18
C ARG A 298 -7.38 15.41 -1.75
N LEU A 299 -7.38 15.92 -0.52
CA LEU A 299 -8.49 16.68 0.08
C LEU A 299 -8.49 18.17 -0.28
N VAL A 300 -7.37 18.71 -0.79
CA VAL A 300 -7.31 20.10 -1.25
C VAL A 300 -8.33 20.29 -2.40
N SER A 301 -9.19 21.30 -2.35
CA SER A 301 -10.20 21.58 -3.38
C SER A 301 -9.60 22.36 -4.56
N ASP A 302 -8.85 23.42 -4.27
CA ASP A 302 -8.45 24.44 -5.25
C ASP A 302 -7.06 24.18 -5.82
N LYS A 303 -6.86 22.99 -6.41
CA LYS A 303 -5.56 22.62 -6.99
C LYS A 303 -5.35 23.28 -8.34
N ASN A 304 -4.22 23.97 -8.51
CA ASN A 304 -3.74 24.34 -9.83
C ASN A 304 -3.39 23.05 -10.62
N PRO A 305 -3.97 22.82 -11.82
CA PRO A 305 -3.73 21.60 -12.60
C PRO A 305 -2.25 21.36 -12.94
N ALA A 306 -1.47 22.43 -13.17
CA ALA A 306 -0.04 22.32 -13.45
C ALA A 306 0.74 21.85 -12.21
N VAL A 307 0.35 22.31 -11.02
CA VAL A 307 0.96 21.89 -9.75
C VAL A 307 0.54 20.46 -9.40
N ASP A 308 -0.74 20.09 -9.56
CA ASP A 308 -1.21 18.72 -9.33
C ASP A 308 -0.52 17.70 -10.25
N ALA A 309 -0.29 18.06 -11.52
CA ALA A 309 0.46 17.21 -12.46
C ALA A 309 1.91 16.98 -12.02
N LYS A 310 2.58 18.01 -11.47
CA LYS A 310 3.92 17.86 -10.89
C LYS A 310 3.92 16.98 -9.64
N VAL A 311 2.93 17.14 -8.75
CA VAL A 311 2.79 16.32 -7.53
C VAL A 311 2.53 14.85 -7.88
N ARG A 312 1.62 14.59 -8.83
CA ARG A 312 1.24 13.27 -9.35
C ARG A 312 2.08 12.87 -10.57
N SER A 313 3.40 13.01 -10.50
CA SER A 313 4.30 12.67 -11.62
C SER A 313 4.19 11.22 -12.11
N ALA A 314 3.70 10.30 -11.27
CA ALA A 314 3.33 8.94 -11.64
C ALA A 314 1.85 8.83 -12.02
N THR A 315 1.41 9.52 -13.08
CA THR A 315 0.24 9.06 -13.81
C THR A 315 0.59 7.75 -14.50
N ALA A 316 -0.09 6.66 -14.16
CA ALA A 316 -0.08 5.45 -14.97
C ALA A 316 -0.66 5.80 -16.35
N LYS A 317 0.18 6.27 -17.27
CA LYS A 317 -0.19 6.36 -18.68
C LYS A 317 -0.37 4.93 -19.17
N GLN A 318 -1.50 4.64 -19.80
CA GLN A 318 -1.65 3.42 -20.58
C GLN A 318 -0.58 3.44 -21.67
N VAL A 319 0.54 2.75 -21.44
CA VAL A 319 1.53 2.53 -22.48
C VAL A 319 0.94 1.45 -23.38
N ARG A 320 0.41 1.87 -24.55
CA ARG A 320 0.05 0.94 -25.62
C ARG A 320 1.33 0.53 -26.33
N ILE A 321 2.03 -0.47 -25.79
CA ILE A 321 3.11 -1.14 -26.52
C ILE A 321 2.42 -1.96 -27.62
N PRO A 322 2.64 -1.67 -28.92
CA PRO A 322 2.06 -2.48 -29.98
C PRO A 322 2.55 -3.92 -29.80
N LEU A 323 1.61 -4.87 -29.78
CA LEU A 323 1.98 -6.28 -29.73
C LEU A 323 2.71 -6.66 -31.02
N PRO A 324 3.77 -7.48 -30.94
CA PRO A 324 4.38 -8.04 -32.13
C PRO A 324 3.34 -8.88 -32.90
N PRO A 325 3.51 -9.06 -34.22
CA PRO A 325 2.64 -9.91 -35.01
C PRO A 325 2.62 -11.34 -34.44
N ALA A 326 1.52 -12.05 -34.66
CA ALA A 326 1.38 -13.42 -34.16
C ALA A 326 2.49 -14.31 -34.71
N GLY A 327 3.28 -14.90 -33.80
CA GLY A 327 4.35 -15.81 -34.19
C GLY A 327 3.85 -17.04 -34.93
N SER A 328 4.70 -17.65 -35.76
CA SER A 328 4.43 -18.90 -36.47
C SER A 328 5.25 -20.08 -35.94
N GLY A 329 6.30 -19.81 -35.16
CA GLY A 329 7.28 -20.79 -34.71
C GLY A 329 6.93 -21.53 -33.41
N TYR A 330 7.57 -22.68 -33.23
CA TYR A 330 7.58 -23.45 -31.98
C TYR A 330 8.68 -22.92 -31.03
N PRO A 331 8.55 -23.13 -29.70
CA PRO A 331 7.47 -23.84 -29.00
C PRO A 331 6.19 -23.01 -28.88
N ILE A 332 5.04 -23.69 -28.84
CA ILE A 332 3.74 -23.07 -28.55
C ILE A 332 3.52 -23.11 -27.04
N LEU A 333 3.36 -21.94 -26.43
CA LEU A 333 3.03 -21.82 -25.01
C LEU A 333 1.52 -21.71 -24.86
N ARG A 334 0.87 -22.80 -24.44
CA ARG A 334 -0.55 -22.79 -24.05
C ARG A 334 -0.70 -21.99 -22.76
N THR A 335 -1.62 -21.02 -22.76
CA THR A 335 -1.99 -20.28 -21.55
C THR A 335 -3.26 -20.85 -20.93
N ASN A 336 -3.65 -20.31 -19.79
CA ASN A 336 -4.84 -20.69 -19.05
C ASN A 336 -6.01 -19.70 -19.22
N ALA A 337 -5.94 -18.84 -20.23
CA ALA A 337 -6.91 -17.78 -20.49
C ALA A 337 -7.90 -18.19 -21.57
N LEU A 338 -9.19 -18.02 -21.30
CA LEU A 338 -10.30 -18.21 -22.25
C LEU A 338 -10.94 -16.86 -22.53
N GLN A 339 -11.16 -16.53 -23.80
CA GLN A 339 -11.77 -15.25 -24.14
C GLN A 339 -13.28 -15.30 -23.86
N ILE A 340 -13.79 -14.28 -23.16
CA ILE A 340 -15.22 -14.02 -23.07
C ILE A 340 -15.58 -13.11 -24.25
N LYS A 341 -16.22 -13.69 -25.26
CA LYS A 341 -16.51 -13.05 -26.55
C LYS A 341 -17.75 -12.16 -26.51
N ARG A 342 -18.80 -12.60 -25.80
CA ARG A 342 -20.00 -11.79 -25.54
C ARG A 342 -20.30 -11.78 -24.06
N VAL A 343 -20.76 -10.63 -23.60
CA VAL A 343 -21.10 -10.34 -22.21
C VAL A 343 -22.52 -9.76 -22.14
N PRO A 344 -23.18 -9.82 -20.98
CA PRO A 344 -24.50 -9.21 -20.83
C PRO A 344 -24.42 -7.69 -21.04
N VAL A 345 -25.37 -7.15 -21.79
CA VAL A 345 -25.45 -5.72 -22.10
C VAL A 345 -26.36 -4.95 -21.14
N SER A 346 -27.10 -5.64 -20.28
CA SER A 346 -27.95 -5.02 -19.28
C SER A 346 -28.00 -5.83 -18.00
N CYS A 347 -28.33 -5.16 -16.90
CA CYS A 347 -28.60 -5.73 -15.60
C CYS A 347 -29.84 -5.07 -14.99
N GLY A 348 -30.29 -5.53 -13.82
CA GLY A 348 -31.33 -4.85 -13.05
C GLY A 348 -30.74 -3.75 -12.16
N ALA A 349 -31.53 -2.74 -11.85
CA ALA A 349 -31.22 -1.66 -10.93
C ALA A 349 -32.34 -1.48 -9.91
N ILE A 350 -31.97 -1.19 -8.67
CA ILE A 350 -32.88 -0.84 -7.59
C ILE A 350 -32.39 0.48 -6.97
N ASP A 351 -33.27 1.47 -6.99
CA ASP A 351 -33.06 2.75 -6.34
C ASP A 351 -33.73 2.73 -4.96
N TYR A 352 -33.00 3.10 -3.92
CA TYR A 352 -33.49 3.21 -2.54
C TYR A 352 -33.63 4.68 -2.13
N ASP A 353 -34.53 4.97 -1.21
CA ASP A 353 -34.59 6.26 -0.55
C ASP A 353 -33.49 6.39 0.51
N GLY A 354 -32.68 7.44 0.42
CA GLY A 354 -31.51 7.64 1.28
C GLY A 354 -30.31 6.74 0.94
N ALA A 355 -29.26 6.83 1.77
CA ALA A 355 -28.02 6.07 1.56
C ALA A 355 -28.18 4.58 1.91
N VAL A 356 -27.61 3.70 1.08
CA VAL A 356 -27.60 2.24 1.30
C VAL A 356 -26.51 1.86 2.29
N ASP A 357 -26.86 1.09 3.33
CA ASP A 357 -25.89 0.51 4.25
C ASP A 357 -25.27 -0.75 3.64
N LEU A 358 -24.03 -0.62 3.17
CA LEU A 358 -23.25 -1.71 2.57
C LEU A 358 -22.94 -2.86 3.54
N ALA A 359 -22.83 -2.60 4.84
CA ALA A 359 -22.58 -3.64 5.83
C ALA A 359 -23.84 -4.48 6.04
N GLN A 360 -24.98 -3.83 6.17
CA GLN A 360 -26.28 -4.50 6.28
C GLN A 360 -26.59 -5.31 5.01
N LEU A 361 -26.42 -4.72 3.82
CA LEU A 361 -26.63 -5.41 2.54
C LEU A 361 -25.78 -6.69 2.46
N LYS A 362 -24.50 -6.61 2.83
CA LYS A 362 -23.61 -7.78 2.86
C LYS A 362 -24.08 -8.85 3.85
N SER A 363 -24.58 -8.47 5.02
CA SER A 363 -25.12 -9.42 6.01
C SER A 363 -26.33 -10.16 5.45
N VAL A 364 -27.28 -9.42 4.86
CA VAL A 364 -28.50 -9.99 4.25
C VAL A 364 -28.15 -10.96 3.12
N LEU A 365 -27.25 -10.58 2.22
CA LEU A 365 -26.80 -11.46 1.14
C LEU A 365 -26.11 -12.73 1.66
N PHE A 366 -25.34 -12.62 2.74
CA PHE A 366 -24.65 -13.75 3.36
C PHE A 366 -25.62 -14.73 4.04
N GLU A 367 -26.62 -14.21 4.74
CA GLU A 367 -27.61 -14.99 5.50
C GLU A 367 -28.67 -15.62 4.60
N LYS A 368 -29.27 -14.82 3.71
CA LYS A 368 -30.42 -15.23 2.89
C LYS A 368 -30.00 -15.92 1.59
N ARG A 369 -28.81 -15.62 1.07
CA ARG A 369 -28.26 -16.16 -0.18
C ARG A 369 -29.26 -16.14 -1.35
N PRO A 370 -29.81 -14.96 -1.68
CA PRO A 370 -30.72 -14.83 -2.83
C PRO A 370 -30.04 -15.29 -4.13
N GLN A 371 -30.84 -15.66 -5.12
CA GLN A 371 -30.34 -16.03 -6.45
C GLN A 371 -29.97 -14.78 -7.26
N CYS A 372 -29.02 -13.98 -6.77
CA CYS A 372 -28.52 -12.80 -7.47
C CYS A 372 -27.05 -12.48 -7.11
N SER A 373 -26.36 -11.83 -8.05
CA SER A 373 -25.10 -11.11 -7.81
C SER A 373 -25.41 -9.62 -7.76
N VAL A 374 -24.77 -8.88 -6.87
CA VAL A 374 -25.04 -7.45 -6.71
C VAL A 374 -23.76 -6.62 -6.60
N CYS A 375 -23.85 -5.36 -7.00
CA CYS A 375 -22.90 -4.31 -6.61
C CYS A 375 -23.66 -3.02 -6.28
N TYR A 376 -22.99 -2.12 -5.57
CA TYR A 376 -23.52 -0.80 -5.26
C TYR A 376 -22.66 0.29 -5.88
N THR A 377 -23.30 1.22 -6.56
CA THR A 377 -22.73 2.46 -7.10
C THR A 377 -23.44 3.66 -6.46
N ASP A 378 -24.25 4.38 -7.24
CA ASP A 378 -25.32 5.30 -6.83
C ASP A 378 -26.64 4.57 -6.51
N ARG A 379 -26.78 3.35 -7.03
CA ARG A 379 -27.92 2.45 -6.87
C ARG A 379 -27.44 1.00 -6.73
N ILE A 380 -28.33 0.08 -6.38
CA ILE A 380 -27.99 -1.35 -6.35
C ILE A 380 -28.18 -1.92 -7.76
N LEU A 381 -27.10 -2.37 -8.38
CA LEU A 381 -27.13 -3.09 -9.64
C LEU A 381 -27.08 -4.60 -9.36
N PHE A 382 -27.86 -5.39 -10.11
CA PHE A 382 -27.94 -6.83 -9.89
C PHE A 382 -28.16 -7.64 -11.18
N TRP A 383 -27.65 -8.87 -11.18
CA TRP A 383 -28.11 -9.94 -12.08
C TRP A 383 -28.76 -11.01 -11.22
N GLY A 384 -29.92 -11.51 -11.64
CA GLY A 384 -30.68 -12.52 -10.91
C GLY A 384 -32.08 -12.08 -10.52
N ASN A 385 -32.54 -12.56 -9.37
CA ASN A 385 -33.90 -12.32 -8.86
C ASN A 385 -34.00 -11.00 -8.09
N GLY A 386 -34.34 -9.92 -8.79
CA GLY A 386 -34.53 -8.59 -8.19
C GLY A 386 -35.71 -8.52 -7.24
N LYS A 387 -36.80 -9.22 -7.54
CA LYS A 387 -37.99 -9.27 -6.68
C LYS A 387 -37.69 -9.91 -5.32
N GLU A 388 -36.86 -10.94 -5.28
CA GLU A 388 -36.40 -11.53 -4.03
C GLU A 388 -35.52 -10.54 -3.27
N LEU A 389 -34.59 -9.87 -3.95
CA LEU A 389 -33.70 -8.88 -3.34
C LEU A 389 -34.46 -7.72 -2.68
N VAL A 390 -35.48 -7.19 -3.35
CA VAL A 390 -36.37 -6.15 -2.81
C VAL A 390 -37.09 -6.62 -1.54
N LYS A 391 -37.54 -7.88 -1.49
CA LYS A 391 -38.25 -8.41 -0.33
C LYS A 391 -37.36 -8.57 0.91
N ILE A 392 -36.08 -8.90 0.70
CA ILE A 392 -35.17 -9.23 1.80
C ILE A 392 -34.33 -8.04 2.30
N TYR A 393 -34.23 -6.97 1.51
CA TYR A 393 -33.44 -5.79 1.86
C TYR A 393 -34.29 -4.52 1.75
N GLU A 394 -34.63 -3.94 2.91
CA GLU A 394 -35.31 -2.65 3.05
C GLU A 394 -36.47 -2.39 2.06
N PRO A 395 -37.49 -3.25 2.01
CA PRO A 395 -38.57 -3.17 1.02
C PRO A 395 -39.30 -1.80 1.03
N ASP A 396 -39.46 -1.20 2.22
CA ASP A 396 -40.17 0.07 2.39
C ASP A 396 -39.41 1.28 1.84
N ARG A 397 -38.10 1.14 1.56
CA ARG A 397 -37.24 2.19 1.03
C ARG A 397 -37.09 2.12 -0.49
N VAL A 398 -37.65 1.13 -1.17
CA VAL A 398 -37.48 0.98 -2.63
C VAL A 398 -38.27 2.05 -3.38
N LYS A 399 -37.57 2.88 -4.15
CA LYS A 399 -38.16 3.91 -5.03
C LYS A 399 -38.56 3.34 -6.39
N SER A 400 -37.64 2.59 -7.01
CA SER A 400 -37.85 2.02 -8.34
C SER A 400 -37.02 0.77 -8.55
N VAL A 401 -37.54 -0.12 -9.39
CA VAL A 401 -36.82 -1.26 -9.96
C VAL A 401 -36.88 -1.12 -11.48
N SER A 402 -35.73 -1.07 -12.13
CA SER A 402 -35.63 -0.86 -13.57
C SER A 402 -34.54 -1.73 -14.20
N SER A 403 -34.52 -1.80 -15.53
CA SER A 403 -33.33 -2.27 -16.26
C SER A 403 -32.28 -1.17 -16.33
N PHE A 404 -31.02 -1.55 -16.28
CA PHE A 404 -29.85 -0.69 -16.48
C PHE A 404 -29.03 -1.23 -17.64
N GLU A 405 -28.84 -0.41 -18.67
CA GLU A 405 -28.00 -0.73 -19.82
C GLU A 405 -26.53 -0.49 -19.47
N ILE A 406 -25.67 -1.41 -19.88
CA ILE A 406 -24.24 -1.39 -19.64
C ILE A 406 -23.57 -0.99 -20.96
N ASP A 407 -23.25 0.29 -21.09
CA ASP A 407 -22.65 0.86 -22.31
C ASP A 407 -21.37 0.11 -22.73
N ASP A 408 -20.45 -0.06 -21.79
CA ASP A 408 -19.22 -0.82 -21.99
C ASP A 408 -18.81 -1.55 -20.70
N LEU A 409 -18.95 -2.87 -20.70
CA LEU A 409 -18.61 -3.70 -19.56
C LEU A 409 -17.11 -3.68 -19.24
N VAL A 410 -16.24 -3.54 -20.25
CA VAL A 410 -14.78 -3.42 -20.05
C VAL A 410 -14.48 -2.15 -19.26
N VAL A 411 -15.08 -1.03 -19.65
CA VAL A 411 -14.93 0.24 -18.91
C VAL A 411 -15.50 0.11 -17.50
N ALA A 412 -16.69 -0.50 -17.34
CA ALA A 412 -17.31 -0.69 -16.03
C ALA A 412 -16.43 -1.51 -15.07
N ILE A 413 -15.84 -2.61 -15.55
CA ILE A 413 -14.92 -3.47 -14.77
C ILE A 413 -13.64 -2.72 -14.37
N ASN A 414 -13.11 -1.88 -15.26
CA ASN A 414 -11.87 -1.14 -15.01
C ASN A 414 -12.08 0.09 -14.10
N THR A 415 -13.24 0.72 -14.15
CA THR A 415 -13.57 1.90 -13.32
C THR A 415 -14.06 1.51 -11.92
N SER A 416 -14.75 0.37 -11.77
CA SER A 416 -15.36 -0.03 -10.48
C SER A 416 -14.95 -1.43 -10.03
N THR A 417 -14.23 -1.50 -8.91
CA THR A 417 -13.88 -2.78 -8.27
C THR A 417 -15.09 -3.56 -7.76
N TYR A 418 -16.19 -2.86 -7.42
CA TYR A 418 -17.44 -3.50 -7.01
C TYR A 418 -18.14 -4.16 -8.20
N PHE A 419 -18.19 -3.46 -9.33
CA PHE A 419 -18.73 -3.99 -10.57
C PHE A 419 -17.92 -5.20 -11.06
N LYS A 420 -16.59 -5.11 -11.01
CA LYS A 420 -15.70 -6.25 -11.28
C LYS A 420 -16.02 -7.45 -10.38
N SER A 421 -16.19 -7.24 -9.08
CA SER A 421 -16.54 -8.34 -8.15
C SER A 421 -17.89 -8.98 -8.49
N MET A 422 -18.88 -8.18 -8.89
CA MET A 422 -20.18 -8.69 -9.33
C MET A 422 -20.04 -9.54 -10.59
N VAL A 423 -19.32 -9.06 -11.61
CA VAL A 423 -19.06 -9.83 -12.85
C VAL A 423 -18.34 -11.15 -12.54
N GLU A 424 -17.30 -11.13 -11.70
CA GLU A 424 -16.57 -12.35 -11.32
C GLU A 424 -17.47 -13.37 -10.61
N GLU A 425 -18.35 -12.91 -9.72
CA GLU A 425 -19.33 -13.75 -9.05
C GLU A 425 -20.37 -14.32 -10.02
N THR A 426 -20.90 -13.49 -10.91
CA THR A 426 -21.91 -13.90 -11.90
C THR A 426 -21.33 -14.91 -12.88
N VAL A 427 -20.13 -14.67 -13.42
CA VAL A 427 -19.42 -15.62 -14.29
C VAL A 427 -19.17 -16.93 -13.55
N ALA A 428 -18.73 -16.87 -12.29
CA ALA A 428 -18.49 -18.06 -11.49
C ALA A 428 -19.76 -18.90 -11.28
N ASN A 429 -20.89 -18.26 -10.97
CA ASN A 429 -22.19 -18.93 -10.85
C ASN A 429 -22.66 -19.52 -12.19
N ALA A 430 -22.49 -18.79 -13.31
CA ALA A 430 -22.83 -19.29 -14.65
C ALA A 430 -22.05 -20.56 -15.01
N LEU A 431 -20.76 -20.58 -14.67
CA LEU A 431 -19.86 -21.70 -15.00
C LEU A 431 -20.18 -22.98 -14.23
N ILE A 432 -20.72 -22.89 -13.01
CA ILE A 432 -21.04 -24.07 -12.19
C ILE A 432 -22.51 -24.49 -12.25
N TYR A 433 -23.39 -23.70 -12.88
CA TYR A 433 -24.82 -23.97 -12.95
C TYR A 433 -25.10 -25.39 -13.51
N GLU A 434 -25.90 -26.17 -12.77
CA GLU A 434 -26.26 -27.58 -13.03
C GLU A 434 -25.06 -28.54 -13.17
N LYS A 435 -23.96 -28.28 -12.46
CA LYS A 435 -22.76 -29.13 -12.45
C LYS A 435 -22.46 -29.65 -11.05
N PRO A 436 -21.76 -30.79 -10.90
CA PRO A 436 -21.33 -31.37 -9.62
C PRO A 436 -20.18 -30.56 -8.98
N LEU A 437 -20.37 -29.26 -8.85
CA LEU A 437 -19.38 -28.28 -8.41
C LEU A 437 -19.98 -27.36 -7.35
N VAL A 438 -19.19 -27.07 -6.32
CA VAL A 438 -19.52 -26.13 -5.26
C VAL A 438 -18.67 -24.88 -5.41
N LEU A 439 -19.32 -23.71 -5.36
CA LEU A 439 -18.61 -22.44 -5.38
C LEU A 439 -18.17 -22.01 -3.97
N ARG A 440 -16.92 -21.56 -3.86
CA ARG A 440 -16.36 -20.93 -2.66
C ARG A 440 -15.55 -19.70 -3.02
N LYS A 441 -15.52 -18.72 -2.12
CA LYS A 441 -14.69 -17.53 -2.23
C LYS A 441 -13.56 -17.60 -1.22
N GLN A 442 -12.33 -17.37 -1.66
CA GLN A 442 -11.18 -17.17 -0.78
C GLN A 442 -10.56 -15.82 -1.08
N ARG A 443 -10.53 -14.92 -0.10
CA ARG A 443 -10.11 -13.52 -0.28
C ARG A 443 -10.90 -12.87 -1.43
N LYS A 444 -10.25 -12.58 -2.55
CA LYS A 444 -10.84 -11.96 -3.74
C LYS A 444 -10.97 -12.93 -4.93
N THR A 445 -10.80 -14.24 -4.73
CA THR A 445 -10.83 -15.23 -5.82
C THR A 445 -11.96 -16.22 -5.60
N TRP A 446 -12.71 -16.52 -6.67
CA TRP A 446 -13.71 -17.57 -6.70
C TRP A 446 -13.09 -18.91 -7.09
N TYR A 447 -13.55 -19.99 -6.48
CA TYR A 447 -13.11 -21.35 -6.73
C TYR A 447 -14.33 -22.22 -7.01
N ALA A 448 -14.31 -22.91 -8.15
CA ALA A 448 -15.19 -24.05 -8.38
C ALA A 448 -14.50 -25.31 -7.85
N ILE A 449 -15.18 -26.05 -6.99
CA ILE A 449 -14.64 -27.20 -6.25
C ILE A 449 -15.50 -28.42 -6.56
N THR A 450 -14.91 -29.59 -6.76
CA THR A 450 -15.70 -30.81 -6.96
C THR A 450 -16.57 -31.12 -5.74
N ASP A 451 -17.85 -31.45 -5.97
CA ASP A 451 -18.71 -31.89 -4.87
C ASP A 451 -18.32 -33.31 -4.44
N HIS A 452 -18.01 -33.47 -3.15
CA HIS A 452 -17.76 -34.77 -2.53
C HIS A 452 -18.91 -35.77 -2.71
N LYS A 453 -20.17 -35.31 -2.75
CA LYS A 453 -21.34 -36.19 -2.93
C LYS A 453 -21.47 -36.72 -4.35
N GLU A 454 -20.94 -36.01 -5.32
CA GLU A 454 -21.06 -36.31 -6.75
C GLU A 454 -19.71 -36.61 -7.39
N ALA A 455 -18.72 -37.02 -6.60
CA ALA A 455 -17.35 -37.32 -7.04
C ALA A 455 -17.29 -38.34 -8.20
N SER A 456 -18.27 -39.23 -8.27
CA SER A 456 -18.43 -40.29 -9.25
C SER A 456 -19.16 -39.86 -10.53
N SER A 457 -19.75 -38.66 -10.56
CA SER A 457 -20.54 -38.15 -11.68
C SER A 457 -19.78 -38.24 -13.00
N ASP A 458 -20.47 -38.57 -14.10
CA ASP A 458 -19.90 -38.63 -15.45
C ASP A 458 -19.35 -37.27 -15.90
N THR A 459 -19.92 -36.17 -15.41
CA THR A 459 -19.41 -34.82 -15.68
C THR A 459 -17.97 -34.66 -15.19
N LEU A 460 -17.58 -35.29 -14.08
CA LEU A 460 -16.21 -35.24 -13.53
C LEU A 460 -15.27 -36.30 -14.11
N LYS A 461 -15.74 -37.19 -15.00
CA LYS A 461 -14.93 -38.23 -15.65
C LYS A 461 -13.66 -37.69 -16.33
N PRO A 462 -13.69 -36.58 -17.09
CA PRO A 462 -12.48 -36.05 -17.72
C PRO A 462 -11.38 -35.68 -16.71
N LEU A 463 -11.77 -35.23 -15.51
CA LEU A 463 -10.82 -34.86 -14.47
C LEU A 463 -10.24 -36.10 -13.78
N ARG A 464 -11.07 -37.13 -13.53
CA ARG A 464 -10.59 -38.43 -13.04
C ARG A 464 -9.60 -39.05 -14.01
N GLU A 465 -9.89 -39.03 -15.31
CA GLU A 465 -9.00 -39.54 -16.36
C GLU A 465 -7.66 -38.77 -16.40
N ALA A 466 -7.68 -37.44 -16.32
CA ALA A 466 -6.47 -36.61 -16.29
C ALA A 466 -5.61 -36.81 -15.01
N LEU A 467 -6.21 -37.33 -13.94
CA LEU A 467 -5.55 -37.61 -12.67
C LEU A 467 -5.15 -39.08 -12.52
N SER A 468 -5.56 -39.96 -13.45
CA SER A 468 -5.14 -41.35 -13.48
C SER A 468 -3.65 -41.47 -13.77
N TRP A 469 -3.02 -42.50 -13.22
CA TRP A 469 -1.59 -42.74 -13.37
C TRP A 469 -1.29 -44.24 -13.40
N LYS A 470 -0.18 -44.64 -14.03
CA LYS A 470 0.31 -46.01 -14.02
C LYS A 470 1.42 -46.17 -12.99
N ASP A 471 1.38 -47.26 -12.23
CA ASP A 471 2.49 -47.63 -11.35
C ASP A 471 3.67 -48.25 -12.14
N ARG A 472 4.72 -48.64 -11.41
CA ARG A 472 5.93 -49.24 -12.00
C ARG A 472 5.64 -50.56 -12.70
N ASP A 473 4.60 -51.27 -12.28
CA ASP A 473 4.17 -52.57 -12.82
C ASP A 473 3.17 -52.39 -13.98
N GLY A 474 2.90 -51.14 -14.39
CA GLY A 474 2.01 -50.80 -15.50
C GLY A 474 0.52 -50.86 -15.16
N LYS A 475 0.15 -51.15 -13.91
CA LYS A 475 -1.25 -51.17 -13.46
C LYS A 475 -1.78 -49.74 -13.39
N MET A 476 -2.98 -49.54 -13.95
CA MET A 476 -3.64 -48.24 -13.97
C MET A 476 -4.36 -47.97 -12.66
N HIS A 477 -4.09 -46.82 -12.05
CA HIS A 477 -4.78 -46.30 -10.89
C HIS A 477 -5.70 -45.16 -11.32
N ASN A 478 -6.99 -45.29 -11.04
CA ASN A 478 -7.99 -44.28 -11.38
C ASN A 478 -7.75 -43.00 -10.57
N GLY A 479 -7.83 -41.85 -11.25
CA GLY A 479 -7.74 -40.56 -10.60
C GLY A 479 -8.91 -40.32 -9.67
N VAL A 480 -8.60 -39.72 -8.51
CA VAL A 480 -9.58 -39.33 -7.50
C VAL A 480 -9.66 -37.81 -7.47
N VAL A 481 -10.85 -37.25 -7.31
CA VAL A 481 -11.10 -35.80 -7.36
C VAL A 481 -11.35 -35.16 -6.00
N ASN A 482 -11.55 -35.94 -4.93
CA ASN A 482 -11.69 -35.48 -3.56
C ASN A 482 -11.43 -36.61 -2.56
N GLY A 483 -11.28 -36.29 -1.28
CA GLY A 483 -11.12 -37.29 -0.23
C GLY A 483 -10.66 -36.68 1.09
N GLN A 484 -10.31 -37.53 2.06
CA GLN A 484 -9.74 -37.09 3.33
C GLN A 484 -8.23 -36.82 3.18
N VAL A 485 -7.72 -35.82 3.89
CA VAL A 485 -6.28 -35.54 3.97
C VAL A 485 -5.64 -36.54 4.93
N ALA A 486 -4.70 -37.34 4.43
CA ALA A 486 -4.02 -38.33 5.24
C ALA A 486 -3.28 -37.69 6.42
N GLY A 487 -3.48 -38.23 7.62
CA GLY A 487 -2.86 -37.74 8.86
C GLY A 487 -3.59 -36.60 9.55
N LEU A 488 -4.65 -36.04 8.96
CA LEU A 488 -5.47 -35.00 9.58
C LEU A 488 -6.92 -35.47 9.79
N LYS A 489 -7.40 -35.35 11.03
CA LYS A 489 -8.79 -35.69 11.39
C LYS A 489 -9.74 -34.59 10.90
N ASP A 490 -10.84 -35.00 10.27
CA ASP A 490 -11.92 -34.10 9.79
C ASP A 490 -11.44 -33.02 8.79
N VAL A 491 -10.35 -33.30 8.05
CA VAL A 491 -9.84 -32.43 6.99
C VAL A 491 -9.98 -33.14 5.65
N TYR A 492 -10.64 -32.47 4.71
CA TYR A 492 -10.93 -32.98 3.37
C TYR A 492 -10.24 -32.13 2.31
N TRP A 493 -9.91 -32.75 1.20
CA TRP A 493 -9.38 -32.10 0.01
C TRP A 493 -10.30 -32.36 -1.19
N ALA A 494 -10.32 -31.44 -2.14
CA ALA A 494 -11.02 -31.58 -3.40
C ALA A 494 -10.23 -30.87 -4.52
N GLU A 495 -10.29 -31.42 -5.73
CA GLU A 495 -9.82 -30.71 -6.91
C GLU A 495 -10.66 -29.45 -7.11
N ALA A 496 -9.98 -28.37 -7.40
CA ALA A 496 -10.61 -27.08 -7.61
C ALA A 496 -9.99 -26.35 -8.79
N VAL A 497 -10.66 -25.31 -9.25
CA VAL A 497 -10.13 -24.37 -10.23
C VAL A 497 -10.47 -22.96 -9.78
N SER A 498 -9.46 -22.10 -9.72
CA SER A 498 -9.71 -20.68 -9.46
C SER A 498 -10.23 -20.02 -10.74
N LEU A 499 -11.26 -19.19 -10.58
CA LEU A 499 -11.91 -18.44 -11.65
C LEU A 499 -11.60 -16.96 -11.43
N ARG A 500 -10.98 -16.31 -12.42
CA ARG A 500 -10.72 -14.86 -12.40
C ARG A 500 -11.08 -14.22 -13.72
N VAL A 501 -11.55 -12.97 -13.66
CA VAL A 501 -11.85 -12.17 -14.84
C VAL A 501 -10.84 -11.03 -14.95
N GLU A 502 -10.14 -10.98 -16.07
CA GLU A 502 -9.16 -9.93 -16.36
C GLU A 502 -9.45 -9.30 -17.72
N GLU A 503 -9.26 -7.98 -17.80
CA GLU A 503 -9.25 -7.27 -19.06
C GLU A 503 -7.81 -7.18 -19.57
N ARG A 504 -7.61 -7.54 -20.85
CA ARG A 504 -6.34 -7.38 -21.55
C ARG A 504 -6.61 -7.00 -23.00
N ASN A 505 -6.07 -5.85 -23.43
CA ASN A 505 -6.19 -5.31 -24.79
C ASN A 505 -7.65 -5.10 -25.25
N GLY A 506 -8.49 -4.55 -24.38
CA GLY A 506 -9.91 -4.31 -24.65
C GLY A 506 -10.75 -5.59 -24.71
N GLN A 507 -10.20 -6.73 -24.28
CA GLN A 507 -10.88 -8.03 -24.28
C GLN A 507 -10.96 -8.58 -22.87
N ILE A 508 -12.06 -9.24 -22.55
CA ILE A 508 -12.29 -9.88 -21.26
C ILE A 508 -11.84 -11.35 -21.35
N TRP A 509 -11.06 -11.77 -20.36
CA TRP A 509 -10.49 -13.11 -20.27
C TRP A 509 -10.89 -13.77 -18.95
N LEU A 510 -11.38 -15.00 -19.05
CA LEU A 510 -11.53 -15.92 -17.94
C LEU A 510 -10.22 -16.70 -17.74
N LEU A 511 -9.54 -16.45 -16.64
CA LEU A 511 -8.34 -17.19 -16.24
C LEU A 511 -8.72 -18.37 -15.34
N LEU A 512 -8.30 -19.56 -15.75
CA LEU A 512 -8.51 -20.80 -15.01
C LEU A 512 -7.20 -21.26 -14.38
N LYS A 513 -7.14 -21.46 -13.07
CA LYS A 513 -5.95 -22.08 -12.44
C LYS A 513 -6.36 -23.29 -11.63
N PRO A 514 -6.10 -24.53 -12.14
CA PRO A 514 -6.31 -25.73 -11.36
C PRO A 514 -5.54 -25.66 -10.03
N ASP A 515 -6.22 -26.02 -8.95
CA ASP A 515 -5.74 -25.95 -7.58
C ASP A 515 -6.35 -27.11 -6.77
N ILE A 516 -5.96 -27.22 -5.50
CA ILE A 516 -6.52 -28.17 -4.54
C ILE A 516 -7.13 -27.34 -3.42
N TRP A 517 -8.42 -27.55 -3.16
CA TRP A 517 -9.13 -26.94 -2.05
C TRP A 517 -9.00 -27.79 -0.80
N ILE A 518 -8.83 -27.15 0.36
CA ILE A 518 -8.78 -27.81 1.67
C ILE A 518 -9.97 -27.31 2.49
N SER A 519 -10.72 -28.24 3.08
CA SER A 519 -11.87 -27.95 3.93
C SER A 519 -11.67 -28.61 5.31
N PRO A 520 -11.82 -27.86 6.42
CA PRO A 520 -12.05 -26.41 6.48
C PRO A 520 -10.80 -25.61 6.08
N ASN A 521 -10.99 -24.44 5.47
CA ASN A 521 -9.88 -23.66 4.89
C ASN A 521 -8.79 -23.25 5.91
N LYS A 522 -9.13 -23.11 7.20
CA LYS A 522 -8.17 -22.84 8.28
C LYS A 522 -7.08 -23.93 8.43
N MET A 523 -7.35 -25.14 7.97
CA MET A 523 -6.42 -26.28 8.04
C MET A 523 -5.49 -26.36 6.83
N ARG A 524 -5.58 -25.43 5.87
CA ARG A 524 -4.77 -25.44 4.65
C ARG A 524 -3.27 -25.38 4.95
N GLU A 525 -2.85 -24.62 5.97
CA GLU A 525 -1.44 -24.51 6.37
C GLU A 525 -0.89 -25.85 6.87
N GLN A 526 -1.67 -26.60 7.64
CA GLN A 526 -1.30 -27.93 8.12
C GLN A 526 -1.29 -28.99 7.01
N ALA A 527 -2.04 -28.76 5.92
CA ALA A 527 -2.09 -29.64 4.75
C ALA A 527 -1.07 -29.28 3.65
N THR A 528 -0.10 -28.38 3.91
CA THR A 528 0.85 -27.89 2.90
C THR A 528 1.63 -29.02 2.24
N ASP A 529 2.17 -29.95 3.02
CA ASP A 529 2.92 -31.11 2.50
C ASP A 529 2.05 -32.03 1.64
N PHE A 530 0.79 -32.21 2.01
CA PHE A 530 -0.17 -32.99 1.24
C PHE A 530 -0.45 -32.34 -0.12
N VAL A 531 -0.74 -31.02 -0.12
CA VAL A 531 -0.98 -30.24 -1.34
C VAL A 531 0.26 -30.24 -2.23
N TYR A 532 1.45 -30.08 -1.65
CA TYR A 532 2.72 -30.13 -2.36
C TYR A 532 2.92 -31.50 -3.05
N LYS A 533 2.79 -32.61 -2.32
CA LYS A 533 2.93 -33.98 -2.86
C LYS A 533 1.94 -34.26 -3.99
N LYS A 534 0.72 -33.72 -3.93
CA LYS A 534 -0.30 -33.84 -4.99
C LYS A 534 0.02 -33.03 -6.25
N LYS A 535 0.77 -31.92 -6.12
CA LYS A 535 1.06 -31.00 -7.23
C LYS A 535 2.43 -31.23 -7.87
N ILE A 536 3.42 -31.72 -7.12
CA ILE A 536 4.80 -31.86 -7.60
C ILE A 536 4.92 -32.74 -8.86
N ARG A 537 4.00 -33.70 -9.04
CA ARG A 537 3.97 -34.61 -10.19
C ARG A 537 3.17 -34.08 -11.39
N ARG A 538 2.49 -32.94 -11.25
CA ARG A 538 1.67 -32.33 -12.32
C ARG A 538 2.55 -31.54 -13.28
N TYR A 539 3.45 -32.24 -13.98
CA TYR A 539 4.27 -31.66 -15.03
C TYR A 539 3.42 -31.19 -16.22
N ASN A 540 4.04 -30.50 -17.20
CA ASN A 540 3.35 -29.81 -18.30
C ASN A 540 2.25 -30.63 -18.99
N LYS A 541 2.48 -31.93 -19.25
CA LYS A 541 1.48 -32.81 -19.88
C LYS A 541 0.24 -32.97 -19.00
N GLN A 542 0.41 -33.42 -17.76
CA GLN A 542 -0.70 -33.63 -16.84
C GLN A 542 -1.39 -32.31 -16.47
N ALA A 543 -0.64 -31.22 -16.26
CA ALA A 543 -1.22 -29.90 -16.02
C ALA A 543 -2.10 -29.43 -17.20
N SER A 544 -1.66 -29.69 -18.44
CA SER A 544 -2.42 -29.39 -19.66
C SER A 544 -3.69 -30.25 -19.75
N GLU A 545 -3.62 -31.53 -19.41
CA GLU A 545 -4.76 -32.46 -19.37
C GLU A 545 -5.78 -32.05 -18.29
N ILE A 546 -5.32 -31.70 -17.08
CA ILE A 546 -6.17 -31.21 -15.99
C ILE A 546 -6.86 -29.91 -16.39
N LEU A 547 -6.13 -28.96 -16.99
CA LEU A 547 -6.73 -27.72 -17.49
C LEU A 547 -7.79 -28.02 -18.57
N SER A 548 -7.51 -28.93 -19.49
CA SER A 548 -8.47 -29.36 -20.51
C SER A 548 -9.72 -30.01 -19.91
N ALA A 549 -9.56 -30.84 -18.88
CA ALA A 549 -10.65 -31.44 -18.15
C ALA A 549 -11.53 -30.37 -17.49
N TRP A 550 -10.94 -29.37 -16.83
CA TRP A 550 -11.69 -28.25 -16.26
C TRP A 550 -12.45 -27.44 -17.31
N ILE A 551 -11.83 -27.14 -18.46
CA ILE A 551 -12.52 -26.45 -19.57
C ILE A 551 -13.74 -27.27 -20.02
N LYS A 552 -13.57 -28.58 -20.22
CA LYS A 552 -14.66 -29.47 -20.64
C LYS A 552 -15.76 -29.56 -19.58
N ILE A 553 -15.42 -29.61 -18.30
CA ILE A 553 -16.40 -29.61 -17.20
C ILE A 553 -17.20 -28.30 -17.21
N LEU A 554 -16.52 -27.15 -17.26
CA LEU A 554 -17.17 -25.85 -17.12
C LEU A 554 -17.96 -25.44 -18.37
N LEU A 555 -17.48 -25.79 -19.56
CA LEU A 555 -17.99 -25.30 -20.85
C LEU A 555 -18.58 -26.41 -21.75
N GLY A 556 -18.55 -27.67 -21.32
CA GLY A 556 -19.07 -28.84 -22.07
C GLY A 556 -18.16 -29.33 -23.21
N SER A 557 -17.32 -28.46 -23.77
CA SER A 557 -16.42 -28.79 -24.88
C SER A 557 -15.05 -28.09 -24.77
N ILE A 558 -14.09 -28.51 -25.59
CA ILE A 558 -12.75 -27.91 -25.69
C ILE A 558 -12.34 -27.80 -27.16
N GLY A 559 -11.60 -26.74 -27.50
CA GLY A 559 -11.04 -26.56 -28.85
C GLY A 559 -11.73 -25.42 -29.59
N LYS A 560 -12.14 -25.63 -30.84
CA LYS A 560 -12.64 -24.55 -31.72
C LYS A 560 -14.11 -24.14 -31.46
N GLY A 561 -14.67 -24.49 -30.30
CA GLY A 561 -16.06 -24.21 -29.97
C GLY A 561 -16.25 -22.90 -29.23
N GLU A 562 -17.51 -22.51 -29.11
CA GLU A 562 -17.99 -21.45 -28.23
C GLU A 562 -19.01 -22.07 -27.28
N ALA A 563 -18.96 -21.69 -26.01
CA ALA A 563 -19.91 -22.15 -25.00
C ALA A 563 -20.69 -20.96 -24.46
N ILE A 564 -22.00 -21.16 -24.33
CA ILE A 564 -22.90 -20.20 -23.71
C ILE A 564 -23.16 -20.66 -22.28
N VAL A 565 -22.79 -19.84 -21.31
CA VAL A 565 -23.07 -20.07 -19.89
C VAL A 565 -24.00 -18.98 -19.38
N THR A 566 -25.00 -19.36 -18.59
CA THR A 566 -26.02 -18.44 -18.08
C THR A 566 -26.10 -18.54 -16.57
N ALA A 567 -25.89 -17.43 -15.87
CA ALA A 567 -26.16 -17.34 -14.44
C ALA A 567 -27.63 -16.98 -14.20
N TYR A 568 -28.18 -17.49 -13.09
CA TYR A 568 -29.53 -17.15 -12.62
C TYR A 568 -30.61 -17.36 -13.69
N LYS A 569 -30.50 -18.47 -14.44
CA LYS A 569 -31.48 -18.84 -15.46
C LYS A 569 -32.88 -18.92 -14.85
N GLY A 570 -33.86 -18.30 -15.51
CA GLY A 570 -35.26 -18.27 -15.03
C GLY A 570 -35.59 -17.15 -14.04
N THR A 571 -34.65 -16.24 -13.75
CA THR A 571 -34.90 -15.03 -12.95
C THR A 571 -35.26 -13.82 -13.82
N ASP A 572 -35.58 -12.68 -13.20
CA ASP A 572 -35.94 -11.44 -13.89
C ASP A 572 -34.81 -10.88 -14.77
N HIS A 573 -33.54 -11.00 -14.32
CA HIS A 573 -32.36 -10.50 -15.03
C HIS A 573 -31.24 -11.55 -15.12
N PRO A 574 -31.37 -12.60 -15.96
CA PRO A 574 -30.32 -13.60 -16.14
C PRO A 574 -29.11 -12.99 -16.85
N ALA A 575 -27.92 -13.51 -16.56
CA ALA A 575 -26.67 -13.04 -17.19
C ALA A 575 -26.08 -14.12 -18.08
N GLN A 576 -25.97 -13.85 -19.37
CA GLN A 576 -25.43 -14.78 -20.36
C GLN A 576 -24.04 -14.35 -20.84
N PHE A 577 -23.09 -15.30 -20.85
CA PHE A 577 -21.73 -15.11 -21.33
C PHE A 577 -21.42 -16.13 -22.43
N GLN A 578 -20.77 -15.66 -23.50
CA GLN A 578 -20.24 -16.53 -24.55
C GLN A 578 -18.73 -16.63 -24.41
N ILE A 579 -18.22 -17.84 -24.14
CA ILE A 579 -16.82 -18.09 -23.83
C ILE A 579 -16.22 -19.00 -24.91
N ILE A 580 -15.06 -18.61 -25.45
CA ILE A 580 -14.32 -19.43 -26.40
C ILE A 580 -13.70 -20.62 -25.65
N THR A 581 -13.93 -21.85 -26.13
CA THR A 581 -13.45 -23.07 -25.46
C THR A 581 -11.98 -23.41 -25.76
N ARG A 582 -11.34 -22.61 -26.61
CA ARG A 582 -9.90 -22.63 -26.86
C ARG A 582 -9.19 -21.68 -25.90
N SER A 583 -8.25 -22.22 -25.13
CA SER A 583 -7.33 -21.37 -24.37
C SER A 583 -6.39 -20.62 -25.31
N ALA A 584 -6.05 -19.38 -24.96
CA ALA A 584 -5.04 -18.61 -25.68
C ALA A 584 -3.68 -19.32 -25.68
N PHE A 585 -2.85 -18.97 -26.65
CA PHE A 585 -1.51 -19.51 -26.80
C PHE A 585 -0.59 -18.43 -27.34
N SER A 586 0.67 -18.49 -26.94
CA SER A 586 1.74 -17.69 -27.55
C SER A 586 2.58 -18.58 -28.46
N LYS A 587 3.07 -17.99 -29.56
CA LYS A 587 3.96 -18.63 -30.52
C LYS A 587 5.23 -17.79 -30.64
N ARG A 588 6.36 -18.43 -30.89
CA ARG A 588 7.62 -17.73 -31.15
C ARG A 588 7.50 -16.94 -32.46
N SER A 589 8.02 -15.71 -32.51
CA SER A 589 8.17 -14.95 -33.76
C SER A 589 8.96 -15.77 -34.77
N GLY A 590 8.53 -15.75 -36.03
CA GLY A 590 9.20 -16.49 -37.12
C GLY A 590 10.53 -15.87 -37.56
N THR A 591 10.93 -14.73 -37.00
CA THR A 591 12.16 -14.02 -37.32
C THR A 591 13.19 -14.20 -36.20
N ASN A 592 14.28 -14.91 -36.54
CA ASN A 592 15.58 -14.64 -35.94
C ASN A 592 16.13 -13.46 -36.75
N ASP A 593 16.13 -12.27 -36.15
CA ASP A 593 17.13 -11.24 -36.45
C ASP A 593 17.86 -10.95 -35.14
#